data_AF-A0A6J6DQF2-F1
#
_entry.id   AF-A0A6J6DQF2-F1
#
_cell.length_a   1.000
_cell.length_b   1.000
_cell.length_c   1.000
_cell.angle_alpha   90.00
_cell.angle_beta   90.00
_cell.angle_gamma   90.00
#
_symmetry.space_group_name_H-M   'P 1'
#
loop_
_entity.id
_entity.type
_entity.pdbx_description
1 polymer ?
#
loop_
_entity_poly.entity_id
_entity_poly.type
_entity_poly.pdbx_seq_one_letter_code
_entity_poly.pdbx_strand_id
1 'polypeptide(L)' 'MSPETEAFISQPWFAVVVAIIVVWTTVWKGLALWRAAKDDNTLWFVLLLVFNTVGVLEIVYIFAISPMNKKIARKTPVKK' A
#
# COMPACT_ATOMS: atom_id res chain seq x y z
N MET A 1 -11.82 31.77 -3.10
CA MET A 1 -12.49 31.14 -1.94
C MET A 1 -13.48 32.16 -1.40
N SER A 2 -14.73 31.79 -1.10
CA SER A 2 -15.71 32.74 -0.58
C SER A 2 -15.59 32.89 0.94
N PRO A 3 -15.89 34.07 1.53
CA PRO A 3 -15.65 34.35 2.96
C PRO A 3 -16.30 33.35 3.91
N GLU A 4 -17.45 32.80 3.53
CA GLU A 4 -18.18 31.79 4.31
C GLU A 4 -17.42 30.47 4.47
N THR A 5 -16.56 30.11 3.50
CA THR A 5 -15.75 28.88 3.58
C THR A 5 -14.53 29.05 4.48
N GLU A 6 -13.92 30.24 4.50
CA GLU A 6 -12.81 30.58 5.38
C GLU A 6 -13.28 30.54 6.84
N ALA A 7 -14.45 31.13 7.12
CA ALA A 7 -15.08 31.15 8.43
C ALA A 7 -15.50 29.76 8.93
N PHE A 8 -15.78 28.82 8.03
CA PHE A 8 -16.08 27.43 8.36
C PHE A 8 -14.80 26.65 8.73
N ILE A 9 -13.73 26.78 7.96
CA ILE A 9 -12.45 26.07 8.19
C ILE A 9 -11.73 26.60 9.45
N SER A 10 -11.89 27.89 9.76
CA SER A 10 -11.26 28.50 10.94
C SER A 10 -11.86 28.04 12.27
N GLN A 11 -12.93 27.24 12.26
CA GLN A 11 -13.57 26.79 13.49
C GLN A 11 -12.70 25.76 14.22
N PRO A 12 -12.50 25.89 15.55
CA PRO A 12 -11.62 25.00 16.29
C PRO A 12 -12.08 23.53 16.28
N TRP A 13 -13.40 23.30 16.17
CA TRP A 13 -13.96 21.95 16.07
C TRP A 13 -13.57 21.24 14.76
N PHE A 14 -13.37 22.00 13.67
CA PHE A 14 -13.02 21.45 12.36
C PHE A 14 -11.68 20.71 12.43
N ALA A 15 -10.69 21.33 13.09
CA ALA A 15 -9.37 20.72 13.30
C ALA A 15 -9.45 19.41 14.10
N VAL A 16 -10.30 19.36 15.14
CA VAL A 16 -10.50 18.16 15.96
C VAL A 16 -11.14 17.03 15.13
N VAL A 17 -12.16 17.33 14.34
CA VAL A 17 -12.81 16.34 13.46
C VAL A 17 -11.82 15.79 12.44
N VAL A 18 -11.03 16.66 11.80
CA VAL A 18 -9.98 16.23 10.86
C VAL A 18 -8.95 15.34 11.55
N ALA A 19 -8.47 15.71 12.75
CA ALA A 19 -7.52 14.91 13.50
C ALA A 19 -8.08 13.51 13.85
N ILE A 20 -9.34 13.43 14.26
CA ILE A 20 -10.01 12.14 14.54
C ILE A 20 -10.07 11.29 13.28
N ILE A 21 -10.45 11.87 12.13
CA ILE A 21 -10.52 11.15 10.86
C ILE A 21 -9.12 10.65 10.44
N VAL A 22 -8.09 11.47 10.59
CA VAL A 22 -6.71 11.09 10.28
C VAL A 22 -6.24 9.95 11.18
N VAL A 23 -6.45 10.05 12.50
CA VAL A 23 -6.06 8.98 13.44
C VAL A 23 -6.83 7.71 13.15
N TRP A 24 -8.15 7.81 12.99
CA TRP A 24 -9.02 6.67 12.66
C TRP A 24 -8.54 5.95 11.41
N THR A 25 -8.39 6.67 10.30
CA THR A 25 -7.95 6.08 9.02
C THR A 25 -6.53 5.51 9.10
N THR A 26 -5.61 6.16 9.82
CA THR A 26 -4.23 5.69 9.99
C THR A 26 -4.17 4.42 10.82
N VAL A 27 -4.99 4.30 11.88
CA VAL A 27 -5.07 3.08 12.71
C VAL A 27 -5.54 1.88 11.88
N TRP A 28 -6.65 2.03 11.15
CA TRP A 28 -7.16 0.94 10.29
C TRP A 28 -6.17 0.56 9.19
N LYS A 29 -5.52 1.54 8.56
CA LYS A 29 -4.47 1.29 7.56
C LYS A 29 -3.24 0.60 8.18
N GLY A 30 -2.78 1.04 9.35
CA GLY A 30 -1.65 0.45 10.05
C GLY A 30 -1.91 -0.99 10.50
N LEU A 31 -3.12 -1.27 10.97
CA LEU A 31 -3.53 -2.62 11.34
C LEU A 31 -3.60 -3.56 10.13
N ALA A 32 -4.11 -3.07 9.00
CA ALA A 32 -4.13 -3.81 7.75
C ALA A 32 -2.71 -4.06 7.20
N LEU A 33 -1.80 -3.10 7.37
CA LEU A 33 -0.38 -3.25 7.01
C LEU A 33 0.33 -4.28 7.89
N TRP A 34 0.11 -4.24 9.21
CA TRP A 34 0.64 -5.24 10.14
C TRP A 34 0.14 -6.64 9.75
N ARG A 35 -1.17 -6.79 9.52
CA ARG A 35 -1.75 -8.06 9.09
C ARG A 35 -1.12 -8.56 7.79
N ALA A 36 -0.96 -7.69 6.79
CA ALA A 36 -0.34 -8.05 5.51
C ALA A 36 1.13 -8.47 5.65
N ALA A 37 1.90 -7.78 6.49
CA ALA A 37 3.29 -8.13 6.78
C ALA A 37 3.43 -9.46 7.55
N LYS A 38 2.42 -9.86 8.33
CA LYS A 38 2.44 -11.09 9.13
C LYS A 38 1.90 -12.32 8.40
N ASP A 39 0.96 -12.15 7.47
CA ASP A 39 0.34 -13.23 6.68
C ASP A 39 1.00 -13.43 5.30
N ASP A 40 2.19 -12.86 5.04
CA ASP A 40 2.88 -12.84 3.71
C ASP A 40 1.96 -12.42 2.56
N ASN A 41 0.90 -11.66 2.86
CA ASN A 41 -0.10 -11.26 1.89
C ASN A 41 0.35 -9.95 1.23
N THR A 42 1.35 -10.09 0.37
CA THR A 42 2.01 -9.00 -0.38
C THR A 42 1.00 -8.13 -1.15
N LEU A 43 -0.15 -8.69 -1.52
CA LEU A 43 -1.19 -7.99 -2.26
C LEU A 43 -1.83 -6.86 -1.45
N TRP A 44 -2.12 -7.09 -0.16
CA TRP A 44 -2.68 -6.07 0.74
C TRP A 44 -1.65 -5.02 1.14
N PHE A 45 -0.39 -5.44 1.33
CA PHE A 45 0.72 -4.51 1.55
C PHE A 45 0.87 -3.56 0.35
N VAL A 46 0.92 -4.11 -0.87
CA VAL A 46 1.05 -3.33 -2.12
C VAL A 46 -0.15 -2.41 -2.35
N LEU A 47 -1.38 -2.85 -2.11
CA LEU A 47 -2.58 -2.00 -2.22
C LEU A 47 -2.54 -0.79 -1.28
N LEU A 48 -2.21 -0.99 0.00
CA LEU A 48 -2.08 0.08 0.99
C LEU A 48 -0.89 1.01 0.70
N LEU A 49 0.18 0.46 0.13
CA LEU A 49 1.33 1.23 -0.32
C LEU A 49 0.92 2.09 -1.51
N VAL A 50 0.50 1.51 -2.63
CA VAL A 50 0.07 2.19 -3.86
C VAL A 50 -0.95 3.30 -3.60
N PHE A 51 -1.92 3.08 -2.71
CA PHE A 51 -2.90 4.10 -2.35
C PHE A 51 -2.30 5.30 -1.60
N ASN A 52 -1.20 5.11 -0.85
CA ASN A 52 -0.42 6.21 -0.25
C ASN A 52 0.68 6.73 -1.18
N THR A 53 1.13 5.91 -2.13
CA THR A 53 2.33 6.12 -2.92
C THR A 53 2.00 5.96 -4.40
N VAL A 54 1.18 6.86 -4.95
CA VAL A 54 0.92 6.94 -6.39
C VAL A 54 2.24 6.92 -7.23
N GLY A 55 3.42 7.16 -6.62
CA GLY A 55 4.76 6.95 -7.21
C GLY A 55 5.60 5.72 -6.83
N VAL A 56 5.22 4.81 -5.91
CA VAL A 56 5.99 3.55 -5.63
C VAL A 56 5.52 2.37 -6.50
N LEU A 57 4.40 2.54 -7.21
CA LEU A 57 3.87 1.54 -8.15
C LEU A 57 4.95 1.07 -9.15
N GLU A 58 5.85 1.97 -9.58
CA GLU A 58 7.00 1.67 -10.43
C GLU A 58 8.00 0.67 -9.80
N ILE A 59 8.34 0.83 -8.52
CA ILE A 59 9.39 0.04 -7.86
C ILE A 59 8.91 -1.40 -7.66
N VAL A 60 7.64 -1.58 -7.29
CA VAL A 60 7.05 -2.92 -7.11
C VAL A 60 6.96 -3.66 -8.45
N TYR A 61 6.65 -2.99 -9.56
CA TYR A 61 6.61 -3.61 -10.88
C TYR A 61 7.99 -4.19 -11.28
N ILE A 62 9.05 -3.44 -11.03
CA ILE A 62 10.44 -3.86 -11.33
C ILE A 62 10.85 -5.06 -10.48
N PHE A 63 10.46 -5.12 -9.21
CA PHE A 63 10.84 -6.23 -8.31
C PHE A 63 9.96 -7.48 -8.44
N ALA A 64 8.67 -7.34 -8.76
CA ALA A 64 7.73 -8.46 -8.86
C ALA A 64 7.87 -9.24 -10.18
N ILE A 65 8.28 -8.56 -11.26
CA ILE A 65 8.52 -9.21 -12.56
C ILE A 65 10.01 -9.53 -12.65
N SER A 66 10.45 -10.50 -11.87
CA SER A 66 11.64 -11.27 -12.22
C SER A 66 11.16 -12.46 -13.05
N PRO A 67 11.32 -12.47 -14.39
CA PRO A 67 11.15 -13.69 -15.14
C PRO A 67 12.32 -14.61 -14.73
N MET A 68 12.11 -15.44 -13.71
CA MET A 68 12.95 -16.62 -13.50
C MET A 68 12.65 -17.62 -14.60
N ASN A 69 13.05 -17.29 -15.81
CA ASN A 69 13.25 -18.23 -16.88
C ASN A 69 14.55 -18.99 -16.58
N LYS A 70 14.55 -19.80 -15.51
CA LYS A 70 15.54 -20.87 -15.39
C LYS A 70 15.11 -21.97 -16.33
N LYS A 71 15.60 -21.80 -17.56
CA LYS A 71 15.65 -22.76 -18.65
C LYS A 71 15.56 -24.18 -18.12
N ILE A 72 14.57 -24.89 -18.63
CA ILE A 72 14.56 -26.35 -18.78
C ILE A 72 15.94 -26.74 -19.34
N ALA A 73 16.86 -27.15 -18.47
CA ALA A 73 18.16 -27.66 -18.86
C ALA A 73 18.26 -29.09 -18.34
N ARG A 74 17.66 -29.98 -19.15
CA ARG A 74 18.02 -31.38 -19.38
C ARG A 74 18.47 -32.16 -18.14
N LYS A 75 17.56 -32.98 -17.59
CA LYS A 75 17.98 -34.31 -17.09
C LYS A 75 17.79 -35.32 -18.21
N THR A 76 18.92 -35.66 -18.81
CA THR A 76 19.18 -36.78 -19.73
C THR A 76 18.50 -38.07 -19.21
N PRO A 77 17.98 -38.96 -20.08
CA PRO A 77 17.38 -40.21 -19.63
C PRO A 77 18.45 -41.09 -18.98
N VAL A 78 18.26 -41.46 -17.70
CA VAL A 78 19.06 -42.50 -17.05
C VAL A 78 18.45 -43.85 -17.42
N LYS A 79 19.17 -44.59 -18.26
CA LYS A 79 18.89 -45.99 -18.61
C LYS A 79 19.47 -46.89 -17.51
N LYS A 80 18.65 -47.78 -16.94
CA LYS A 80 19.08 -49.03 -16.30
C LYS A 80 18.18 -50.15 -16.78
#